data_AF-A0AAP6ZYQ2-F1
#
_entry.id   AF-A0AAP6ZYQ2-F1
#
_cell.length_a   1.000
_cell.length_b   1.000
_cell.length_c   1.000
_cell.angle_alpha   90.00
_cell.angle_beta   90.00
_cell.angle_gamma   90.00
#
_symmetry.space_group_name_H-M   'P 1'
#
loop_
_entity.id
_entity.type
_entity.pdbx_description
1 polymer ?
#
loop_
_entity_poly.entity_id
_entity_poly.type
_entity_poly.pdbx_seq_one_letter_code
_entity_poly.pdbx_strand_id
1 'polypeptide(L)'
;MTTLSYFFAQNAEPNTEMPFVVSLRFKDEKGEPVAWTLRSMSEVENEQCRKSATKQVKGKGGVVTPEIDFNEYTAKLIVASVVYPDLKNAELQQSYGVMGAEALLRKMLLPGEYTGLLQQVQTLNGFNQDMNELVNEVKN
;
A
#
# COMPACT_ATOMS: atom_id res chain seq x y z
N MET A 1 24.79 26.92 -14.22
CA MET A 1 24.82 25.84 -13.20
C MET A 1 23.77 24.81 -13.58
N THR A 2 24.12 23.53 -13.57
CA THR A 2 23.27 22.44 -14.08
C THR A 2 22.12 22.15 -13.12
N THR A 3 20.92 22.58 -13.51
CA THR A 3 19.63 22.35 -12.83
C THR A 3 19.26 20.87 -12.66
N LEU A 4 19.97 19.97 -13.34
CA LEU A 4 19.83 18.51 -13.21
C LEU A 4 20.14 17.98 -11.80
N SER A 5 21.03 18.66 -11.06
CA SER A 5 21.44 18.21 -9.73
C SER A 5 20.28 18.09 -8.73
N TYR A 6 19.22 18.89 -8.88
CA TYR A 6 18.02 18.80 -8.03
C TYR A 6 17.29 17.47 -8.12
N PHE A 7 17.47 16.71 -9.20
CA PHE A 7 16.78 15.45 -9.45
C PHE A 7 17.66 14.23 -9.19
N PHE A 8 18.86 14.41 -8.65
CA PHE A 8 19.71 13.28 -8.28
C PHE A 8 19.16 12.56 -7.04
N ALA A 9 19.31 11.24 -7.00
CA ALA A 9 18.71 10.41 -5.95
C ALA A 9 19.11 10.83 -4.52
N GLN A 10 20.34 11.30 -4.33
CA GLN A 10 20.82 11.81 -3.03
C GLN A 10 20.17 13.14 -2.60
N ASN A 11 19.53 13.85 -3.54
CA ASN A 11 18.89 15.14 -3.32
C ASN A 11 17.35 15.02 -3.33
N ALA A 12 16.81 13.87 -3.75
CA ALA A 12 15.39 13.57 -3.65
C ALA A 12 15.07 13.11 -2.22
N GLU A 13 13.93 13.53 -1.69
CA GLU A 13 13.46 13.03 -0.40
C GLU A 13 13.23 11.51 -0.48
N PRO A 14 13.68 10.73 0.52
CA PRO A 14 13.50 9.29 0.52
C PRO A 14 12.03 8.91 0.72
N ASN A 15 11.70 7.64 0.51
CA ASN A 15 10.38 7.11 0.84
C ASN A 15 10.00 7.44 2.29
N THR A 16 8.79 7.96 2.48
CA THR A 16 8.29 8.42 3.76
C THR A 16 7.65 7.28 4.52
N GLU A 17 8.00 7.13 5.79
CA GLU A 17 7.29 6.27 6.73
C GLU A 17 6.37 7.09 7.63
N MET A 18 5.19 6.56 7.94
CA MET A 18 4.26 7.22 8.85
C MET A 18 3.50 6.23 9.74
N PRO A 19 3.21 6.60 11.00
CA PRO A 19 2.32 5.83 11.84
C PRO A 19 0.85 6.06 11.43
N PHE A 20 0.04 5.00 11.45
CA PHE A 20 -1.39 5.07 11.19
C PHE A 20 -2.17 4.06 12.05
N VAL A 21 -3.17 4.53 12.80
CA VAL A 21 -4.03 3.66 13.61
C VAL A 21 -5.13 3.07 12.71
N VAL A 22 -4.93 1.84 12.26
CA VAL A 22 -5.87 1.13 11.37
C VAL A 22 -7.15 0.69 12.11
N SER A 23 -7.02 0.32 13.38
CA SER A 23 -8.12 -0.25 14.16
C SER A 23 -7.95 0.05 15.64
N LEU A 24 -9.08 0.31 16.31
CA LEU A 24 -9.14 0.43 17.78
C LEU A 24 -9.13 -0.93 18.50
N ARG A 25 -9.18 -2.04 17.75
CA ARG A 25 -9.26 -3.41 18.27
C ARG A 25 -7.88 -3.96 18.65
N PHE A 26 -6.82 -3.50 18.01
CA PHE A 26 -5.45 -3.90 18.32
C PHE A 26 -4.89 -2.93 19.35
N LYS A 27 -4.69 -3.41 20.57
CA LYS A 27 -4.28 -2.57 21.71
C LYS A 27 -2.99 -3.09 22.32
N ASP A 28 -2.19 -2.17 22.84
CA ASP A 28 -0.99 -2.50 23.61
C ASP A 28 -1.32 -2.93 25.05
N GLU A 29 -0.28 -3.16 25.85
CA GLU A 29 -0.39 -3.54 27.26
C GLU A 29 -1.10 -2.47 28.12
N LYS A 30 -1.17 -1.22 27.65
CA LYS A 30 -1.83 -0.09 28.33
C LYS A 30 -3.28 0.10 27.87
N GLY A 31 -3.73 -0.66 26.86
CA GLY A 31 -5.07 -0.56 26.29
C GLY A 31 -5.21 0.52 25.22
N GLU A 32 -4.10 1.10 24.74
CA GLU A 32 -4.07 2.12 23.69
C GLU A 32 -4.00 1.46 22.30
N PRO A 33 -4.70 1.99 21.28
CA PRO A 33 -4.63 1.46 19.93
C PRO A 33 -3.22 1.48 19.35
N VAL A 34 -2.77 0.35 18.79
CA VAL A 34 -1.44 0.22 18.21
C VAL A 34 -1.42 0.79 16.79
N ALA A 35 -0.55 1.76 16.56
CA ALA A 35 -0.31 2.30 15.23
C ALA A 35 0.48 1.31 14.37
N TRP A 36 0.08 1.19 13.10
CA TRP A 36 0.83 0.50 12.07
C TRP A 36 1.85 1.45 11.45
N THR A 37 2.99 0.93 11.02
CA THR A 37 3.96 1.71 10.25
C THR A 37 3.69 1.48 8.77
N LEU A 38 3.35 2.55 8.06
CA LEU A 38 3.17 2.55 6.63
C LEU A 38 4.34 3.24 5.95
N ARG A 39 4.63 2.87 4.70
CA ARG A 39 5.62 3.54 3.85
C ARG A 39 5.09 3.84 2.46
N SER A 40 5.61 4.91 1.86
CA SER A 40 5.45 5.12 0.42
C SER A 40 6.29 4.10 -0.37
N MET A 41 5.93 3.94 -1.64
CA MET A 41 6.63 3.06 -2.57
C MET A 41 6.96 3.77 -3.88
N SER A 42 7.96 3.23 -4.57
CA SER A 42 8.31 3.68 -5.92
C SER A 42 7.31 3.17 -6.97
N GLU A 43 7.25 3.82 -8.14
CA GLU A 43 6.43 3.29 -9.26
C GLU A 43 6.92 1.91 -9.73
N VAL A 44 8.20 1.56 -9.52
CA VAL A 44 8.70 0.21 -9.84
C VAL A 44 8.02 -0.85 -8.97
N GLU A 45 7.84 -0.58 -7.67
CA GLU A 45 7.11 -1.47 -6.76
C GLU A 45 5.61 -1.49 -7.09
N ASN A 46 5.03 -0.33 -7.41
CA ASN A 46 3.63 -0.23 -7.84
C ASN A 46 3.36 -1.04 -9.12
N GLU A 47 4.26 -0.95 -10.11
CA GLU A 47 4.20 -1.72 -11.34
C GLU A 47 4.28 -3.23 -11.06
N GLN A 48 5.12 -3.67 -10.13
CA GLN A 48 5.19 -5.08 -9.73
C GLN A 48 3.88 -5.55 -9.07
N CYS A 49 3.24 -4.72 -8.25
CA CYS A 49 1.91 -5.02 -7.69
C CYS A 49 0.87 -5.16 -8.81
N ARG A 50 0.86 -4.24 -9.77
CA ARG A 50 -0.06 -4.25 -10.92
C ARG A 50 0.15 -5.48 -11.82
N LYS A 51 1.40 -5.78 -12.16
CA LYS A 51 1.77 -6.95 -12.98
C LYS A 51 1.38 -8.26 -12.30
N SER A 52 1.67 -8.42 -11.02
CA SER A 52 1.34 -9.65 -10.28
C SER A 52 -0.16 -9.86 -10.09
N ALA A 53 -0.96 -8.80 -10.15
CA ALA A 53 -2.42 -8.87 -10.16
C ALA A 53 -3.03 -8.99 -11.59
N THR A 54 -2.20 -9.00 -12.64
CA THR A 54 -2.69 -9.14 -14.03
C THR A 54 -2.77 -10.61 -14.41
N LYS A 55 -3.97 -11.06 -14.82
CA LYS A 55 -4.23 -12.43 -15.27
C LYS A 55 -4.53 -12.45 -16.77
N GLN A 56 -4.16 -13.55 -17.42
CA GLN A 56 -4.50 -13.79 -18.81
C GLN A 56 -5.88 -14.45 -18.87
N VAL A 57 -6.88 -13.74 -19.40
CA VAL A 57 -8.26 -14.21 -19.46
C VAL A 57 -8.58 -14.61 -20.89
N LYS A 58 -9.15 -15.80 -21.07
CA LYS A 58 -9.56 -16.31 -22.38
C LYS A 58 -10.95 -15.77 -22.73
N GLY A 59 -11.00 -14.87 -23.70
CA GLY A 59 -12.23 -14.31 -24.25
C GLY A 59 -12.93 -15.25 -25.24
N LYS A 60 -14.07 -14.79 -25.76
CA LYS A 60 -14.82 -15.48 -26.82
C LYS A 60 -13.95 -15.63 -28.07
N GLY A 61 -13.93 -16.83 -28.65
CA GLY A 61 -13.08 -17.12 -29.82
C GLY A 61 -11.63 -17.49 -29.50
N GLY A 62 -11.27 -17.64 -28.21
CA GLY A 62 -9.94 -18.08 -27.81
C GLY A 62 -8.86 -16.99 -27.78
N VAL A 63 -9.24 -15.74 -28.04
CA VAL A 63 -8.38 -14.57 -27.84
C VAL A 63 -8.06 -14.44 -26.36
N VAL A 64 -6.78 -14.33 -26.03
CA VAL A 64 -6.31 -14.13 -24.66
C VAL A 64 -6.01 -12.65 -24.46
N THR A 65 -6.61 -12.04 -23.45
CA THR A 65 -6.42 -10.63 -23.11
C THR A 65 -5.95 -10.48 -21.65
N PRO A 66 -5.01 -9.56 -21.37
CA PRO A 66 -4.61 -9.26 -20.01
C PRO A 66 -5.72 -8.48 -19.29
N GLU A 67 -6.09 -8.93 -18.09
CA GLU A 67 -7.06 -8.27 -17.23
C GLU A 67 -6.47 -8.11 -15.82
N ILE A 68 -6.58 -6.91 -15.25
CA ILE A 68 -6.10 -6.63 -13.89
C ILE A 68 -7.19 -6.99 -12.90
N ASP A 69 -6.87 -7.88 -11.96
CA ASP A 69 -7.69 -8.13 -10.79
C ASP A 69 -7.49 -6.97 -9.79
N PHE A 70 -8.38 -5.97 -9.85
CA PHE A 70 -8.28 -4.79 -8.99
C PHE A 70 -8.29 -5.10 -7.50
N ASN A 71 -9.00 -6.16 -7.07
CA ASN A 71 -9.04 -6.57 -5.67
C ASN A 71 -7.71 -7.16 -5.21
N GLU A 72 -7.07 -7.92 -6.09
CA GLU A 72 -5.73 -8.45 -5.84
C GLU A 72 -4.67 -7.33 -5.87
N TYR A 73 -4.75 -6.43 -6.84
CA TYR A 73 -3.84 -5.27 -6.94
C TYR A 73 -3.88 -4.39 -5.68
N THR A 74 -5.07 -4.01 -5.23
CA THR A 74 -5.23 -3.17 -4.02
C THR A 74 -4.74 -3.89 -2.76
N ALA A 75 -4.98 -5.20 -2.62
CA ALA A 75 -4.44 -5.96 -1.50
C ALA A 75 -2.91 -6.00 -1.52
N LYS A 76 -2.30 -6.21 -2.70
CA LYS A 76 -0.84 -6.19 -2.86
C LYS A 76 -0.24 -4.82 -2.59
N LEU A 77 -0.91 -3.75 -3.04
CA LEU A 77 -0.52 -2.38 -2.76
C LEU A 77 -0.47 -2.11 -1.25
N ILE A 78 -1.51 -2.52 -0.50
CA ILE A 78 -1.52 -2.38 0.96
C ILE A 78 -0.39 -3.20 1.59
N VAL A 79 -0.23 -4.47 1.22
CA VAL A 79 0.84 -5.34 1.76
C VAL A 79 2.22 -4.73 1.53
N ALA A 80 2.48 -4.17 0.34
CA ALA A 80 3.77 -3.57 0.02
C ALA A 80 4.04 -2.28 0.83
N SER A 81 2.99 -1.55 1.20
CA SER A 81 3.07 -0.32 2.00
C SER A 81 3.07 -0.54 3.52
N VAL A 82 2.79 -1.74 4.03
CA VAL A 82 2.82 -2.01 5.49
C VAL A 82 4.20 -2.52 5.90
N VAL A 83 4.87 -1.79 6.79
CA VAL A 83 6.14 -2.16 7.42
C VAL A 83 5.91 -2.87 8.75
N TYR A 84 4.98 -2.34 9.56
CA TYR A 84 4.58 -2.93 10.83
C TYR A 84 3.06 -2.92 10.97
N PRO A 85 2.42 -4.05 11.37
CA PRO A 85 3.01 -5.35 11.64
C PRO A 85 3.55 -6.03 10.37
N ASP A 86 4.55 -6.91 10.51
CA ASP A 86 5.03 -7.70 9.37
C ASP A 86 3.96 -8.73 8.95
N LEU A 87 3.22 -8.41 7.89
CA LEU A 87 2.14 -9.25 7.37
C LEU A 87 2.64 -10.57 6.77
N LYS A 88 3.95 -10.71 6.52
CA LYS A 88 4.59 -11.95 6.07
C LYS A 88 5.05 -12.83 7.24
N ASN A 89 4.93 -12.35 8.47
CA ASN A 89 5.27 -13.11 9.66
C ASN A 89 4.41 -14.38 9.77
N ALA A 90 5.07 -15.53 9.90
CA ALA A 90 4.42 -16.84 9.89
C ALA A 90 3.52 -17.07 11.12
N GLU A 91 3.96 -16.64 12.30
CA GLU A 91 3.19 -16.77 13.54
C GLU A 91 1.91 -15.94 13.48
N LEU A 92 2.00 -14.70 12.99
CA LEU A 92 0.84 -13.85 12.76
C LEU A 92 -0.15 -14.50 11.78
N GLN A 93 0.30 -14.95 10.61
CA GLN A 93 -0.57 -15.63 9.65
C GLN A 93 -1.22 -16.89 10.23
N GLN A 94 -0.45 -17.69 10.98
CA GLN A 94 -0.93 -18.90 11.62
C GLN A 94 -2.00 -18.60 12.69
N SER A 95 -1.84 -17.54 13.48
CA SER A 95 -2.83 -17.12 14.48
C SER A 95 -4.20 -16.80 13.88
N TYR A 96 -4.25 -16.36 12.62
CA TYR A 96 -5.48 -16.10 11.86
C TYR A 96 -5.94 -17.28 10.99
N GLY A 97 -5.17 -18.38 10.96
CA GLY A 97 -5.47 -19.59 10.19
C GLY A 97 -5.43 -19.38 8.67
N VAL A 98 -4.55 -18.50 8.19
CA VAL A 98 -4.41 -18.16 6.78
C VAL A 98 -2.97 -18.31 6.30
N MET A 99 -2.80 -18.39 4.99
CA MET A 99 -1.48 -18.36 4.34
C MET A 99 -1.48 -17.22 3.33
N GLY A 100 -0.49 -16.34 3.45
CA GLY A 100 -0.33 -15.15 2.60
C GLY A 100 -0.81 -13.85 3.27
N ALA A 101 -0.06 -12.79 3.02
CA ALA A 101 -0.27 -11.47 3.62
C ALA A 101 -1.60 -10.83 3.17
N GLU A 102 -2.00 -11.03 1.91
CA GLU A 102 -3.26 -10.52 1.38
C GLU A 102 -4.47 -11.19 2.03
N ALA A 103 -4.38 -12.51 2.26
CA ALA A 103 -5.43 -13.26 2.97
C ALA A 103 -5.51 -12.84 4.44
N LEU A 104 -4.35 -12.61 5.08
CA LEU A 104 -4.26 -12.08 6.44
C LEU A 104 -4.96 -10.73 6.57
N LEU A 105 -4.69 -9.75 5.70
CA LEU A 105 -5.36 -8.45 5.74
C LEU A 105 -6.89 -8.59 5.72
N ARG A 106 -7.40 -9.39 4.78
CA ARG A 106 -8.84 -9.61 4.59
C ARG A 106 -9.49 -10.37 5.75
N LYS A 107 -8.73 -11.23 6.44
CA LYS A 107 -9.20 -11.99 7.61
C LYS A 107 -9.15 -11.15 8.90
N MET A 108 -8.13 -10.32 9.03
CA MET A 108 -7.81 -9.57 10.25
C MET A 108 -8.66 -8.29 10.40
N LEU A 109 -8.84 -7.55 9.31
CA LEU A 109 -9.51 -6.25 9.30
C LEU A 109 -11.00 -6.36 9.01
N LEU A 110 -11.80 -5.50 9.65
CA LEU A 110 -13.18 -5.24 9.24
C LEU A 110 -13.19 -4.49 7.89
N PRO A 111 -14.28 -4.55 7.12
CA PRO A 111 -14.37 -3.88 5.82
C PRO A 111 -14.10 -2.37 5.86
N GLY A 112 -14.54 -1.69 6.92
CA GLY A 112 -14.26 -0.26 7.13
C GLY A 112 -12.78 0.02 7.44
N GLU A 113 -12.15 -0.83 8.27
CA GLU A 113 -10.73 -0.73 8.62
C GLU A 113 -9.85 -0.96 7.39
N TYR A 114 -10.19 -1.97 6.58
CA TYR A 114 -9.50 -2.24 5.31
C TYR A 114 -9.62 -1.08 4.33
N THR A 115 -10.83 -0.52 4.17
CA THR A 115 -11.06 0.64 3.29
C THR A 115 -10.27 1.86 3.77
N GLY A 116 -10.26 2.16 5.07
CA GLY A 116 -9.50 3.26 5.64
C GLY A 116 -7.98 3.10 5.44
N LEU A 117 -7.48 1.87 5.63
CA LEU A 117 -6.08 1.56 5.35
C LEU A 117 -5.74 1.73 3.86
N LEU A 118 -6.60 1.26 2.94
CA LEU A 118 -6.40 1.45 1.51
C LEU A 118 -6.34 2.94 1.14
N GLN A 119 -7.26 3.75 1.67
CA GLN A 119 -7.28 5.19 1.43
C GLN A 119 -5.99 5.86 1.92
N GLN A 120 -5.53 5.50 3.13
CA GLN A 120 -4.30 6.06 3.66
C GLN A 120 -3.08 5.66 2.82
N VAL A 121 -3.00 4.40 2.39
CA VAL A 121 -1.94 3.91 1.48
C VAL A 121 -1.98 4.64 0.14
N GLN A 122 -3.17 4.92 -0.41
CA GLN A 122 -3.31 5.67 -1.65
C GLN A 122 -2.84 7.12 -1.51
N THR A 123 -3.22 7.78 -0.42
CA THR A 123 -2.77 9.15 -0.10
C THR A 123 -1.25 9.20 0.09
N LEU A 124 -0.67 8.24 0.83
CA LEU A 124 0.78 8.16 1.08
C LEU A 124 1.58 7.96 -0.21
N ASN A 125 1.00 7.27 -1.20
CA ASN A 125 1.62 7.07 -2.52
C ASN A 125 1.25 8.16 -3.53
N GLY A 126 0.61 9.25 -3.11
CA GLY A 126 0.32 10.39 -3.97
C GLY A 126 -0.84 10.20 -4.97
N PHE A 127 -1.63 9.12 -4.87
CA PHE A 127 -2.76 8.89 -5.79
C PHE A 127 -3.89 9.91 -5.65
N ASN A 128 -3.96 10.59 -4.50
CA ASN A 128 -5.01 11.56 -4.17
C ASN A 128 -4.50 13.02 -4.16
N GLN A 129 -3.28 13.29 -4.64
CA GLN A 129 -2.74 14.65 -4.68
C GLN A 129 -3.15 15.37 -5.96
N ASP A 130 -3.79 16.53 -5.82
CA ASP A 130 -3.94 17.48 -6.94
C ASP A 130 -2.61 18.23 -7.12
N MET A 131 -2.04 18.14 -8.32
CA MET A 131 -0.77 18.82 -8.62
C MET A 131 -0.87 20.35 -8.45
N ASN A 132 -2.06 20.94 -8.54
CA ASN A 132 -2.26 22.37 -8.33
C ASN A 132 -2.18 22.77 -6.85
N GLU A 133 -2.57 21.89 -5.92
CA GLU A 133 -2.47 22.16 -4.48
C GLU A 133 -1.00 22.15 -4.03
N LEU A 134 -0.20 21.20 -4.52
CA LEU A 134 1.25 21.14 -4.26
C LEU A 134 1.99 22.40 -4.70
N VAL A 135 1.63 22.97 -5.85
CA VAL A 135 2.28 24.19 -6.38
C VAL A 135 1.98 25.42 -5.51
N ASN A 136 0.82 25.45 -4.85
CA ASN A 136 0.44 26.57 -3.97
C ASN A 136 1.11 26.48 -2.59
N GLU A 137 1.35 25.26 -2.08
CA GLU A 137 2.07 25.04 -0.82
C GLU A 137 3.55 25.45 -0.91
N VAL A 138 4.21 25.18 -2.04
CA VAL A 138 5.62 25.54 -2.26
C VAL A 138 5.86 27.05 -2.45
N LYS A 139 4.81 27.82 -2.77
CA LYS A 139 4.91 29.27 -3.01
C LYS A 139 4.72 30.12 -1.76
N ASN A 140 4.30 29.54 -0.63
CA ASN A 140 4.12 30.22 0.66
C ASN A 140 5.31 29.95 1.60
#